data_AF-A0A2N3A2I7-F1
#
_entry.id   AF-A0A2N3A2I7-F1
#
_cell.length_a   1.000
_cell.length_b   1.000
_cell.length_c   1.000
_cell.angle_alpha   90.00
_cell.angle_beta   90.00
_cell.angle_gamma   90.00
#
_symmetry.space_group_name_H-M   'P 1'
#
loop_
_entity.id
_entity.type
_entity.pdbx_description
1 polymer ?
#
loop_
_entity_poly.entity_id
_entity_poly.type
_entity_poly.pdbx_seq_one_letter_code
_entity_poly.pdbx_strand_id
1 'polypeptide(L)'
;MQPSITYPQFRKYKNNKSFFKLCSNSEFEEIQVLGNTYTLHRFKATILPDRNLIYDLTFDYHNYCDVISEDDYEEIRNKTTI
;
A
#
# COMPACT_ATOMS: atom_id res chain seq x y z
N MET A 1 14.98 -2.57 20.24
CA MET A 1 14.20 -1.31 20.11
C MET A 1 13.19 -1.55 19.00
N GLN A 2 11.89 -1.47 19.28
CA GLN A 2 10.89 -1.58 18.21
C GLN A 2 11.01 -0.30 17.37
N PRO A 3 11.15 -0.39 16.04
CA PRO A 3 11.21 0.81 15.21
C PRO A 3 9.89 1.57 15.34
N SER A 4 9.98 2.89 15.50
CA SER A 4 8.82 3.77 15.52
C SER A 4 8.20 3.77 14.12
N ILE A 5 7.22 2.89 13.89
CA ILE A 5 6.49 2.84 12.62
C ILE A 5 5.68 4.14 12.53
N THR A 6 6.03 5.00 11.58
CA THR A 6 5.26 6.19 11.25
C THR A 6 4.20 5.83 10.21
N TYR A 7 3.00 6.37 10.38
CA TYR A 7 1.89 6.24 9.44
C TYR A 7 1.42 7.64 9.00
N PRO A 8 0.93 7.81 7.77
CA PRO A 8 0.79 6.79 6.73
C PRO A 8 2.12 6.41 6.06
N GLN A 9 2.23 5.19 5.55
CA GLN A 9 3.34 4.78 4.68
C GLN A 9 2.84 4.42 3.30
N PHE A 10 3.58 4.83 2.29
CA PHE A 10 3.24 4.57 0.90
C PHE A 10 4.27 3.64 0.27
N ARG A 11 3.78 2.62 -0.43
CA ARG A 11 4.57 1.60 -1.10
C ARG A 11 3.97 1.33 -2.47
N LYS A 12 4.77 0.91 -3.44
CA LYS A 12 4.27 0.38 -4.71
C LYS A 12 4.99 -0.92 -5.03
N TYR A 13 4.32 -1.86 -5.68
CA TYR A 13 5.04 -2.97 -6.29
C TYR A 13 5.91 -2.49 -7.44
N LYS A 14 7.09 -3.09 -7.59
CA LYS A 14 8.03 -2.84 -8.71
C LYS A 14 7.39 -2.95 -10.09
N ASN A 15 6.31 -3.73 -10.19
CA ASN A 15 5.55 -3.92 -11.42
C ASN A 15 4.58 -2.76 -11.74
N ASN A 16 4.48 -1.73 -10.90
CA ASN A 16 3.54 -0.61 -11.01
C ASN A 16 2.06 -1.05 -11.14
N LYS A 17 1.74 -2.26 -10.68
CA LYS A 17 0.39 -2.85 -10.73
C LYS A 17 -0.40 -2.67 -9.44
N SER A 18 0.28 -2.52 -8.30
CA SER A 18 -0.38 -2.25 -7.02
C SER A 18 0.34 -1.15 -6.26
N PHE A 19 -0.44 -0.25 -5.67
CA PHE A 19 0.03 0.82 -4.82
C PHE A 19 -0.63 0.68 -3.46
N PHE A 20 0.16 0.68 -2.40
CA PHE A 20 -0.30 0.46 -1.03
C PHE A 20 -0.11 1.71 -0.20
N LYS A 21 -1.11 2.03 0.61
CA LYS A 21 -1.07 3.06 1.63
C LYS A 21 -1.44 2.44 2.96
N LEU A 22 -0.45 2.25 3.81
CA LEU A 22 -0.61 1.76 5.17
C LEU A 22 -1.08 2.91 6.04
N CYS A 23 -2.36 2.92 6.42
CA CYS A 23 -2.92 3.93 7.31
C CYS A 23 -2.61 3.62 8.78
N SER A 24 -2.45 2.34 9.12
CA SER A 24 -2.13 1.85 10.46
C SER A 24 -1.62 0.41 10.40
N ASN A 25 -1.23 -0.15 11.55
CA ASN A 25 -0.83 -1.57 11.68
C ASN A 25 -1.95 -2.59 11.40
N SER A 26 -3.19 -2.11 11.21
CA SER A 26 -4.37 -2.95 11.00
C SER A 26 -5.26 -2.44 9.87
N GLU A 27 -4.87 -1.37 9.17
CA GLU A 27 -5.66 -0.76 8.10
C GLU A 27 -4.75 -0.27 6.99
N PHE A 28 -5.09 -0.64 5.76
CA PHE A 28 -4.36 -0.19 4.57
C PHE A 28 -5.30 -0.05 3.38
N GLU A 29 -4.87 0.74 2.41
CA GLU A 29 -5.51 0.92 1.12
C GLU A 29 -4.60 0.31 0.05
N GLU A 30 -5.15 -0.42 -0.90
CA GLU A 30 -4.46 -0.91 -2.10
C GLU A 30 -5.16 -0.34 -3.34
N ILE A 31 -4.41 0.29 -4.23
CA ILE A 31 -4.87 0.64 -5.57
C ILE A 31 -4.33 -0.41 -6.54
N GLN A 32 -5.23 -1.21 -7.11
CA GLN A 32 -4.90 -2.15 -8.17
C GLN A 32 -5.06 -1.50 -9.54
N VAL A 33 -4.05 -1.66 -10.38
CA VAL A 33 -4.02 -1.20 -11.78
C VAL A 33 -4.24 -2.39 -12.70
N LEU A 34 -5.42 -2.46 -13.29
CA LEU A 34 -5.83 -3.49 -14.24
C LEU A 34 -5.96 -2.86 -15.63
N GLY A 35 -4.85 -2.86 -16.38
CA GLY A 35 -4.77 -2.21 -17.69
C GLY A 35 -4.93 -0.70 -17.55
N ASN A 36 -6.08 -0.17 -17.99
CA ASN A 36 -6.42 1.26 -17.86
C ASN A 36 -7.33 1.58 -16.68
N THR A 37 -7.75 0.57 -15.90
CA THR A 37 -8.65 0.77 -14.77
C THR A 37 -7.85 0.80 -13.47
N TYR A 38 -8.14 1.77 -12.62
CA TYR A 38 -7.55 1.91 -11.29
C TYR A 38 -8.65 1.64 -10.26
N THR A 39 -8.47 0.62 -9.44
CA THR A 39 -9.46 0.24 -8.42
C THR A 39 -8.87 0.43 -7.04
N LEU A 40 -9.50 1.30 -6.23
CA LEU A 40 -9.12 1.52 -4.84
C LEU A 40 -9.86 0.53 -3.94
N HIS A 41 -9.11 -0.29 -3.22
CA HIS A 41 -9.60 -1.21 -2.21
C HIS A 41 -9.10 -0.78 -0.84
N ARG A 42 -10.00 -0.72 0.14
CA ARG A 42 -9.62 -0.45 1.53
C ARG A 42 -9.81 -1.71 2.36
N PHE A 43 -8.71 -2.18 2.94
CA PHE A 43 -8.66 -3.40 3.72
C PHE A 43 -8.44 -3.09 5.20
N LYS A 44 -9.12 -3.87 6.04
CA LYS A 44 -8.93 -3.86 7.50
C LYS A 44 -8.43 -5.24 7.89
N ALA A 45 -7.19 -5.31 8.38
CA ALA A 45 -6.47 -6.54 8.71
C ALA A 45 -7.06 -7.23 9.96
N THR A 46 -8.23 -7.82 9.73
CA THR A 46 -8.97 -8.62 10.70
C THR A 46 -8.53 -10.08 10.67
N ILE A 47 -7.99 -10.54 9.54
CA ILE A 47 -7.48 -11.89 9.34
C ILE A 47 -5.94 -11.92 9.32
N LEU A 48 -5.35 -13.06 9.69
CA LEU A 48 -3.90 -13.28 9.70
C LEU A 48 -3.16 -12.93 8.39
N PRO A 49 -3.63 -13.31 7.19
CA PRO A 49 -2.90 -13.01 5.96
C PRO A 49 -2.75 -11.50 5.70
N ASP A 50 -3.77 -10.69 5.98
CA ASP A 50 -3.67 -9.23 5.83
C ASP A 50 -2.66 -8.62 6.80
N ARG A 51 -2.61 -9.13 8.04
CA ARG A 51 -1.63 -8.68 9.04
C ARG A 51 -0.21 -9.01 8.61
N ASN A 52 -0.01 -10.21 8.04
CA ASN A 52 1.28 -10.59 7.46
C ASN A 52 1.65 -9.68 6.29
N LEU A 53 0.68 -9.29 5.44
CA LEU A 53 0.93 -8.35 4.35
C LEU A 53 1.34 -6.97 4.87
N ILE A 54 0.63 -6.40 5.85
CA ILE A 54 1.02 -5.11 6.46
C ILE A 54 2.44 -5.21 7.03
N TYR A 55 2.76 -6.32 7.70
CA TYR A 55 4.07 -6.55 8.28
C TYR A 55 5.15 -6.62 7.20
N ASP A 56 4.93 -7.38 6.14
CA ASP A 56 5.81 -7.51 4.98
C ASP A 56 6.04 -6.14 4.31
N LEU A 57 4.96 -5.38 4.05
CA LEU A 57 5.03 -4.04 3.47
C LEU A 57 5.74 -3.02 4.38
N THR A 58 5.72 -3.24 5.70
CA THR A 58 6.37 -2.36 6.67
C THR A 58 7.85 -2.70 6.85
N PHE A 59 8.19 -4.00 6.88
CA PHE A 59 9.51 -4.49 7.31
C PHE A 59 10.31 -5.22 6.21
N ASP A 60 9.65 -5.96 5.33
CA ASP A 60 10.28 -6.82 4.30
C ASP A 60 10.01 -6.36 2.85
N TYR A 61 9.61 -5.10 2.68
CA TYR A 61 9.17 -4.57 1.39
C TYR A 61 10.27 -4.49 0.33
N HIS A 62 11.56 -4.53 0.72
CA HIS A 62 12.72 -4.17 -0.13
C HIS A 62 12.83 -5.01 -1.42
N ASN A 63 12.37 -6.26 -1.39
CA ASN A 63 12.47 -7.15 -2.54
C ASN A 63 11.36 -6.90 -3.57
N TYR A 64 10.14 -6.63 -3.12
CA TYR A 64 8.93 -6.62 -3.96
C TYR A 64 8.37 -5.21 -4.22
N CYS A 65 8.64 -4.28 -3.31
CA CYS A 65 8.07 -2.95 -3.30
C CYS A 65 9.13 -1.86 -3.27
N ASP A 66 8.78 -0.72 -3.81
CA ASP A 66 9.50 0.54 -3.65
C ASP A 66 8.75 1.46 -2.70
N VAL A 67 9.51 2.25 -1.95
CA VAL A 67 8.98 3.37 -1.17
C VAL A 67 8.62 4.49 -2.12
N ILE A 68 7.41 5.01 -1.98
CA ILE A 68 6.94 6.17 -2.74
C ILE A 68 6.50 7.29 -1.80
N SER A 69 6.38 8.48 -2.36
CA SER A 69 5.82 9.64 -1.67
C SER A 69 4.29 9.58 -1.63
N GLU A 70 3.69 10.41 -0.77
CA GLU A 70 2.25 10.65 -0.76
C GLU A 70 1.76 11.18 -2.12
N ASP A 71 2.50 12.11 -2.72
CA ASP A 71 2.21 12.73 -4.02
C ASP A 71 2.07 11.68 -5.14
N ASP A 72 3.05 10.77 -5.27
CA ASP A 72 2.99 9.61 -6.20
C ASP A 72 1.71 8.79 -6.01
N TYR A 73 1.32 8.54 -4.76
CA TYR A 73 0.12 7.75 -4.47
C TYR A 73 -1.16 8.50 -4.83
N GLU A 74 -1.21 9.81 -4.53
CA GLU A 74 -2.36 10.65 -4.87
C GLU A 74 -2.55 10.82 -6.38
N GLU A 75 -1.48 10.93 -7.15
CA GLU A 75 -1.56 10.96 -8.62
C GLU A 75 -2.29 9.72 -9.17
N ILE A 76 -1.99 8.54 -8.64
CA ILE A 76 -2.63 7.29 -9.05
C ILE A 76 -4.05 7.17 -8.48
N ARG A 77 -4.26 7.60 -7.24
CA ARG A 77 -5.58 7.62 -6.60
C ARG A 77 -6.56 8.50 -7.37
N ASN A 78 -6.15 9.65 -7.88
CA ASN A 78 -7.00 10.52 -8.69
C ASN A 78 -7.50 9.83 -9.97
N LYS A 79 -6.77 8.84 -10.50
CA LYS A 79 -7.20 8.05 -11.66
C LYS A 79 -8.28 7.01 -11.33
N THR A 80 -8.52 6.73 -10.05
CA THR A 80 -9.57 5.78 -9.61
C THR A 80 -10.98 6.40 -9.65
N THR A 81 -11.07 7.74 -9.57
CA THR A 81 -12.33 8.48 -9.68
C THR A 81 -12.54 8.88 -11.14
N ILE A 82 -13.26 8.03 -11.89
CA ILE A 82 -13.78 8.35 -13.23
C ILE A 82 -15.28 8.60 -13.11
#